data_AF-A0A845LS42-F1
#
_entry.id   AF-A0A845LS42-F1
#
_cell.length_a   1.000
_cell.length_b   1.000
_cell.length_c   1.000
_cell.angle_alpha   90.00
_cell.angle_beta   90.00
_cell.angle_gamma   90.00
#
_symmetry.space_group_name_H-M   'P 1'
#
loop_
_entity.id
_entity.type
_entity.pdbx_description
1 polymer ?
#
loop_
_entity_poly.entity_id
_entity_poly.type
_entity_poly.pdbx_seq_one_letter_code
_entity_poly.pdbx_strand_id
1 'polypeptide(L)' 'MYKIPMNNPFEADIFVAMLEEEGIPYTVVDHSSLVFDGLFQMTMGWGHVEVPEEYRDVTEVLRKNFDDYVKNKVEGGE' A
#
# COMPACT_ATOMS: atom_id res chain seq x y z
N MET A 1 9.66 -5.39 11.69
CA MET A 1 8.70 -4.49 11.00
C MET A 1 8.07 -5.28 9.86
N TYR A 2 6.75 -5.28 9.78
CA TYR A 2 5.97 -5.96 8.75
C TYR A 2 5.86 -5.05 7.52
N LYS A 3 6.12 -5.60 6.32
CA LYS A 3 6.19 -4.82 5.08
C LYS A 3 5.07 -5.22 4.12
N ILE A 4 4.42 -4.22 3.54
CA ILE A 4 3.24 -4.41 2.69
C ILE A 4 3.52 -3.77 1.34
N PRO A 5 3.71 -4.58 0.28
CA PRO A 5 4.00 -4.06 -1.04
C PRO A 5 2.79 -3.29 -1.59
N MET A 6 3.07 -2.16 -2.23
CA MET A 6 2.08 -1.30 -2.88
C MET A 6 2.43 -1.15 -4.36
N ASN A 7 1.42 -1.31 -5.23
CA ASN A 7 1.66 -1.29 -6.67
C ASN A 7 1.74 0.13 -7.22
N ASN A 8 1.01 1.06 -6.61
CA ASN A 8 0.94 2.45 -7.04
C ASN A 8 0.78 3.40 -5.82
N PRO A 9 1.06 4.70 -5.96
CA PRO A 9 0.95 5.66 -4.86
C PRO A 9 -0.47 5.80 -4.33
N PHE A 10 -1.48 5.69 -5.19
CA PHE A 10 -2.88 5.86 -4.81
C PHE A 10 -3.37 4.74 -3.86
N GLU A 11 -2.95 3.49 -4.11
CA GLU A 11 -3.20 2.37 -3.20
C GLU A 11 -2.55 2.61 -1.84
N ALA A 12 -1.32 3.13 -1.83
CA ALA A 12 -0.60 3.43 -0.61
C ALA A 12 -1.26 4.57 0.19
N ASP A 13 -1.68 5.65 -0.47
CA ASP A 13 -2.39 6.76 0.17
C ASP A 13 -3.69 6.29 0.85
N ILE A 14 -4.50 5.47 0.16
CA ILE A 14 -5.73 4.92 0.74
C ILE A 14 -5.41 4.03 1.94
N PHE A 15 -4.40 3.16 1.80
CA PHE A 15 -4.03 2.24 2.86
C PHE A 15 -3.48 2.97 4.10
N VAL A 16 -2.68 4.02 3.88
CA VAL A 16 -2.18 4.90 4.93
C VAL A 16 -3.32 5.61 5.66
N ALA A 17 -4.30 6.15 4.94
CA ALA A 17 -5.46 6.77 5.57
C ALA A 17 -6.20 5.78 6.50
N MET A 18 -6.36 4.52 6.09
CA MET A 18 -6.95 3.48 6.94
C MET A 18 -6.11 3.19 8.19
N LEU A 19 -4.78 3.18 8.07
CA LEU A 19 -3.87 3.02 9.22
C LEU A 19 -3.96 4.22 10.17
N GLU A 20 -4.07 5.44 9.63
CA GLU A 20 -4.24 6.66 10.43
C GLU A 20 -5.55 6.68 11.20
N GLU A 21 -6.66 6.26 10.57
CA GLU A 21 -7.96 6.15 11.22
C GLU A 21 -7.93 5.15 12.39
N GLU A 22 -7.21 4.04 12.23
CA GLU A 22 -7.02 3.03 13.27
C GLU A 22 -5.93 3.41 14.29
N GLY A 23 -5.21 4.52 14.09
CA GLY A 23 -4.12 4.99 14.95
C GLY A 23 -2.88 4.10 14.93
N ILE A 24 -2.65 3.37 13.84
CA ILE A 24 -1.53 2.44 13.67
C ILE A 24 -0.30 3.22 13.18
N PRO A 25 0.84 3.18 13.87
CA PRO A 25 2.08 3.77 13.39
C PRO A 25 2.55 3.08 12.09
N TYR A 26 2.91 3.88 11.08
CA TYR A 26 3.31 3.39 9.77
C TYR A 26 4.51 4.16 9.22
N THR A 27 5.17 3.60 8.21
CA THR A 27 6.26 4.23 7.47
C THR A 27 6.10 3.90 5.99
N VAL A 28 6.04 4.91 5.14
CA VAL A 28 5.92 4.74 3.70
C VAL A 28 7.31 4.78 3.07
N VAL A 29 7.64 3.77 2.25
CA VAL A 29 8.91 3.67 1.54
C VAL A 29 8.63 3.56 0.05
N ASP A 30 8.85 4.63 -0.69
CA ASP A 30 8.79 4.64 -2.15
C ASP A 30 10.13 4.22 -2.75
N HIS A 31 10.10 3.34 -3.76
CA HIS A 31 11.30 2.96 -4.52
C HIS A 31 11.55 3.91 -5.72
N SER A 32 10.64 4.86 -5.92
CA SER A 32 10.64 5.79 -7.06
C SER A 32 11.65 6.92 -6.91
N SER A 33 12.07 7.26 -5.68
CA SER A 33 13.00 8.36 -5.38
C SER A 33 14.42 8.16 -5.95
N LEU A 34 14.75 6.99 -6.50
CA LEU A 34 16.03 6.70 -7.16
C LEU A 34 15.96 6.61 -8.70
N VAL A 35 14.78 6.71 -9.30
CA VAL A 35 14.63 6.47 -10.75
C VAL A 35 14.72 7.80 -11.50
N PHE A 36 15.97 8.14 -11.85
CA PHE A 36 16.30 9.05 -12.93
C PHE A 36 15.42 8.79 -14.17
N ASP A 37 14.86 9.87 -14.73
CA ASP A 37 14.74 10.07 -16.18
C ASP A 37 13.93 9.02 -16.99
N GLY A 38 12.70 8.74 -16.55
CA GLY A 38 11.60 8.48 -17.49
C GLY A 38 11.58 7.18 -18.31
N LEU A 39 12.43 6.18 -18.04
CA LEU A 39 12.51 5.00 -18.91
C LEU A 39 12.34 3.60 -18.27
N PHE A 40 12.21 3.45 -16.96
CA PHE A 40 12.03 2.12 -16.37
C PHE A 40 11.22 2.13 -15.07
N GLN A 41 9.89 1.99 -15.15
CA GLN A 41 9.07 1.56 -14.02
C GLN A 41 8.00 0.57 -14.48
N MET A 42 8.40 -0.66 -14.83
CA MET A 42 7.45 -1.74 -15.12
C MET A 42 7.64 -3.01 -14.27
N THR A 43 8.64 -3.09 -13.38
CA THR A 43 8.99 -4.38 -12.73
C THR A 43 9.09 -4.39 -11.20
N MET A 44 9.21 -3.26 -10.50
CA MET A 44 9.51 -3.28 -9.04
C MET A 44 8.36 -2.87 -8.12
N GLY A 45 7.19 -2.48 -8.66
CA GLY A 45 6.12 -1.85 -7.88
C GLY A 45 6.52 -0.45 -7.39
N TRP A 46 5.55 0.34 -6.92
CA TRP A 46 5.81 1.72 -6.49
C TRP A 46 6.61 1.79 -5.18
N GLY A 47 6.32 0.91 -4.22
CA GLY A 47 6.86 1.02 -2.88
C GLY A 47 6.31 -0.02 -1.93
N HIS A 48 6.49 0.23 -0.63
CA HIS A 48 5.89 -0.55 0.44
C HIS A 48 5.56 0.31 1.66
N VAL A 49 4.57 -0.12 2.44
CA VAL A 49 4.24 0.44 3.75
C VAL A 49 4.77 -0.50 4.82
N GLU A 50 5.52 0.03 5.76
CA GLU A 50 6.02 -0.69 6.92
C GLU A 50 5.20 -0.35 8.16
N VAL A 51 4.87 -1.37 8.95
CA VAL A 51 4.18 -1.23 10.23
C VAL A 51 4.92 -2.04 11.31
N PRO A 52 4.81 -1.69 12.59
CA PRO A 52 5.34 -2.53 13.66
C PRO A 52 4.70 -3.93 13.64
N GLU A 53 5.46 -4.96 13.99
CA GLU A 53 4.96 -6.35 13.93
C GLU A 53 3.83 -6.64 14.90
N GLU A 54 3.73 -5.86 15.98
CA GLU A 54 2.60 -5.88 16.92
C GLU A 54 1.25 -5.56 16.27
N TYR A 55 1.23 -4.84 15.14
CA TYR A 55 0.01 -4.53 14.39
C TYR A 55 -0.22 -5.44 13.20
N ARG A 56 0.66 -6.43 12.96
CA ARG A 56 0.61 -7.29 11.78
C ARG A 56 -0.78 -7.91 11.55
N ASP A 57 -1.39 -8.47 12.59
CA ASP A 57 -2.70 -9.13 12.47
C ASP A 57 -3.80 -8.15 12.04
N VAL A 58 -3.83 -6.96 12.63
CA VAL A 58 -4.80 -5.90 12.28
C VAL A 58 -4.54 -5.42 10.85
N THR A 59 -3.28 -5.23 10.50
CA THR A 59 -2.91 -4.74 9.18
C THR A 59 -3.17 -5.78 8.08
N GLU A 60 -3.05 -7.08 8.36
CA GLU A 60 -3.46 -8.15 7.45
C GLU A 60 -4.97 -8.14 7.19
N VAL A 61 -5.79 -7.82 8.21
CA VAL A 61 -7.24 -7.65 8.05
C VAL A 61 -7.55 -6.41 7.20
N LEU A 62 -6.91 -5.27 7.48
CA LEU A 62 -7.07 -4.06 6.67
C LEU A 62 -6.67 -4.30 5.22
N ARG A 63 -5.61 -5.08 4.97
CA ARG A 63 -5.17 -5.40 3.62
C ARG A 63 -6.21 -6.21 2.86
N LYS A 64 -6.85 -7.19 3.50
CA LYS A 64 -7.93 -7.96 2.86
C LYS A 64 -9.12 -7.08 2.50
N ASN A 65 -9.55 -6.22 3.44
CA ASN A 65 -10.64 -5.27 3.19
C ASN A 65 -10.32 -4.33 2.03
N PHE A 66 -9.07 -3.88 1.95
CA PHE A 66 -8.58 -3.05 0.86
C PHE A 66 -8.59 -3.79 -0.49
N ASP A 67 -8.06 -5.02 -0.55
CA ASP A 67 -8.04 -5.81 -1.78
C ASP A 67 -9.48 -6.08 -2.29
N ASP A 68 -10.43 -6.30 -1.38
CA ASP A 68 -11.84 -6.47 -1.72
C ASP A 68 -12.46 -5.15 -2.23
N TYR A 69 -12.12 -4.00 -1.63
CA TYR A 69 -12.54 -2.69 -2.13
C TYR A 69 -12.04 -2.42 -3.55
N VAL A 70 -10.75 -2.72 -3.82
CA VAL A 70 -10.15 -2.56 -5.15
C VAL A 70 -10.83 -3.46 -6.17
N LYS A 71 -11.04 -4.74 -5.85
CA LYS A 71 -11.73 -5.69 -6.76
C LYS A 71 -13.15 -5.23 -7.10
N ASN A 72 -13.94 -4.84 -6.10
CA ASN A 72 -15.31 -4.40 -6.31
C ASN A 72 -15.39 -3.13 -7.18
N LYS A 73 -14.40 -2.23 -7.11
CA LYS A 73 -14.34 -1.05 -7.97
C LYS A 73 -13.92 -1.35 -9.41
N VAL A 74 -13.12 -2.40 -9.62
CA VAL A 74 -12.68 -2.83 -10.96
C VAL A 74 -13.79 -3.58 -11.68
N GLU A 75 -14.62 -4.37 -10.99
CA GLU A 75 -15.73 -5.12 -11.60
C GLU A 75 -17.04 -4.30 -11.75
N GLY A 76 -17.13 -3.12 -11.16
CA GLY A 76 -18.29 -2.22 -11.28
C GLY A 76 -18.25 -1.27 -12.48
N GLY A 77 -17.25 -1.39 -13.35
CA GLY A 77 -17.09 -0.59 -14.57
C GLY A 77 -17.28 -1.44 -15.81
N GLU A 78 -18.53 -1.40 -16.34
CA GLU A 78 -19.05 -1.97 -17.60
C GLU A 78 -19.55 -3.42 -17.60
#